data_AF-A0AAW4CQ91-F1
#
_entry.id   AF-A0AAW4CQ91-F1
#
_cell.length_a   1.000
_cell.length_b   1.000
_cell.length_c   1.000
_cell.angle_alpha   90.00
_cell.angle_beta   90.00
_cell.angle_gamma   90.00
#
_symmetry.space_group_name_H-M   'P 1'
#
loop_
_entity.id
_entity.type
_entity.pdbx_description
1 polymer ?
#
loop_
_entity_poly.entity_id
_entity_poly.type
_entity_poly.pdbx_seq_one_letter_code
_entity_poly.pdbx_strand_id
1 'polypeptide(L)'
;FAVGAWSAGGVDLAARAAPVVSDKSNIQQIGELLYTRYIFLFEAAGIVLLVAMIGAIVLTHRARGGVRGQNVAKQNRRRPQDAVRNINQPVGQGVEL
;
A
#
# COMPACT_ATOMS: atom_id res chain seq x y z
N PHE A 1 53.57 44.15 4.41
CA PHE A 1 53.01 42.81 4.73
C PHE A 1 51.48 42.72 4.58
N ALA A 2 50.85 43.50 3.68
CA ALA A 2 49.39 43.61 3.58
C ALA A 2 48.80 42.98 2.29
N VAL A 3 49.54 42.08 1.62
CA VAL A 3 49.11 41.44 0.36
C VAL A 3 48.51 40.04 0.60
N GLY A 4 48.70 39.45 1.78
CA GLY A 4 48.26 38.07 2.09
C GLY A 4 46.78 37.90 2.44
N ALA A 5 46.03 38.98 2.68
CA ALA A 5 44.62 38.91 3.10
C ALA A 5 43.61 38.91 1.93
N TRP A 6 44.05 39.23 0.71
CA TRP A 6 43.17 39.27 -0.48
C TRP A 6 43.04 37.90 -1.19
N SER A 7 43.81 36.89 -0.80
CA SER A 7 43.68 35.52 -1.35
C SER A 7 42.94 34.55 -0.44
N ALA A 8 42.66 34.93 0.81
CA ALA A 8 42.04 34.08 1.83
C ALA A 8 40.58 34.50 2.08
N GLY A 9 39.75 34.55 1.03
CA GLY A 9 38.37 34.99 1.23
C GLY A 9 37.46 34.98 0.02
N GLY A 10 37.86 34.36 -1.09
CA GLY A 10 36.93 34.01 -2.17
C GLY A 10 36.05 32.87 -1.69
N VAL A 11 34.98 33.20 -0.98
CA VAL A 11 34.00 32.23 -0.49
C VAL A 11 33.52 31.40 -1.67
N ASP A 12 33.70 30.08 -1.58
CA ASP A 12 33.27 29.09 -2.58
C ASP A 12 31.73 28.90 -2.58
N LEU A 13 31.00 30.00 -2.38
CA LEU A 13 29.55 30.09 -2.47
C LEU A 13 29.09 29.94 -3.92
N ALA A 14 29.92 30.37 -4.87
CA ALA A 14 29.63 30.25 -6.30
C ALA A 14 29.62 28.77 -6.75
N ALA A 15 30.50 27.91 -6.24
CA ALA A 15 30.50 26.48 -6.59
C ALA A 15 29.27 25.74 -6.04
N ARG A 16 28.66 26.21 -4.94
CA ARG A 16 27.41 25.64 -4.42
C ARG A 16 26.17 26.03 -5.25
N ALA A 17 26.26 27.13 -5.99
CA ALA A 17 25.20 27.64 -6.87
C ALA A 17 25.45 27.34 -8.36
N ALA A 18 26.64 26.83 -8.71
CA ALA A 18 26.98 26.51 -10.08
C ALA A 18 26.14 25.32 -10.55
N PRO A 19 25.47 25.40 -11.72
CA PRO A 19 24.90 24.22 -12.33
C PRO A 19 26.03 23.21 -12.54
N VAL A 20 25.82 21.96 -12.11
CA VAL A 20 26.73 20.86 -12.44
C VAL A 20 26.85 20.84 -13.96
N VAL A 21 27.98 21.31 -14.49
CA VAL A 21 28.29 21.19 -15.92
C VAL A 21 28.61 19.71 -16.14
N SER A 22 27.56 18.94 -16.33
CA SER A 22 27.61 17.52 -16.64
C SER A 22 27.11 17.35 -18.06
N ASP A 23 27.88 16.64 -18.87
CA ASP A 23 27.48 16.23 -20.22
C ASP A 23 26.27 15.28 -20.21
N LYS A 24 25.90 14.76 -19.03
CA LYS A 24 24.73 13.90 -18.81
C LYS A 24 23.50 14.73 -18.43
N SER A 25 22.35 14.35 -19.00
CA SER A 25 21.03 14.87 -18.63
C SER A 25 20.75 14.73 -17.12
N ASN A 26 19.99 15.67 -16.54
CA ASN A 26 19.56 15.62 -15.15
C ASN A 26 18.83 14.30 -14.81
N ILE A 27 18.01 13.78 -15.73
CA ILE A 27 17.30 12.50 -15.56
C ILE A 27 18.30 11.35 -15.41
N GLN A 28 19.37 11.36 -16.21
CA GLN A 28 20.41 10.33 -16.14
C GLN A 28 21.18 10.40 -14.83
N GLN A 29 21.52 11.60 -14.36
CA GLN A 29 22.22 11.79 -13.09
C GLN A 29 21.38 11.32 -11.89
N ILE A 30 20.07 11.65 -11.87
CA ILE A 30 19.16 11.18 -10.83
C ILE A 30 19.01 9.66 -10.89
N GLY A 31 18.87 9.08 -12.09
CA GLY A 31 18.81 7.63 -12.28
C GLY A 31 20.06 6.93 -11.75
N GLU A 32 21.25 7.47 -12.04
CA GLU A 32 22.52 6.93 -11.55
C GLU A 32 22.53 6.85 -10.01
N LEU A 33 22.11 7.91 -9.31
CA LEU A 33 22.02 7.91 -7.85
C LEU A 33 20.97 6.92 -7.32
N LEU A 34 19.78 6.87 -7.94
CA LEU A 34 18.69 6.00 -7.52
C LEU A 34 19.05 4.52 -7.64
N TYR A 35 19.65 4.11 -8.76
CA TYR A 35 19.94 2.70 -9.05
C TYR A 35 21.28 2.20 -8.48
N THR A 36 22.18 3.09 -8.07
CA THR A 36 23.48 2.67 -7.49
C THR A 36 23.53 2.86 -5.98
N ARG A 37 23.26 4.07 -5.49
CA ARG A 37 23.47 4.43 -4.08
C ARG A 37 22.22 4.29 -3.23
N TYR A 38 21.05 4.53 -3.82
CA TYR A 38 19.78 4.61 -3.10
C TYR A 38 18.77 3.51 -3.48
N ILE A 39 19.25 2.37 -3.98
CA ILE A 39 18.38 1.28 -4.43
C ILE A 39 17.43 0.79 -3.32
N PHE A 40 17.90 0.70 -2.08
CA PHE A 40 17.05 0.29 -0.96
C PHE A 40 15.93 1.29 -0.64
N LEU A 41 16.18 2.59 -0.77
CA LEU A 41 15.15 3.62 -0.60
C LEU A 41 14.13 3.58 -1.73
N PHE A 42 14.61 3.32 -2.96
CA PHE A 42 13.75 3.15 -4.12
C PHE A 42 12.82 1.93 -3.97
N GLU A 43 13.35 0.79 -3.54
CA GLU A 43 12.56 -0.42 -3.25
C GLU A 43 11.56 -0.19 -2.10
N ALA A 44 11.99 0.49 -1.03
CA ALA A 44 11.09 0.84 0.08
C ALA A 44 9.93 1.72 -0.39
N ALA A 45 10.18 2.70 -1.28
CA ALA A 45 9.13 3.49 -1.89
C ALA A 45 8.18 2.62 -2.74
N GLY A 46 8.69 1.61 -3.46
CA GLY A 46 7.89 0.62 -4.16
C GLY A 46 6.94 -0.16 -3.24
N ILE A 47 7.43 -0.61 -2.08
CA ILE A 47 6.60 -1.28 -1.06
C ILE A 47 5.53 -0.32 -0.52
N VAL A 48 5.87 0.94 -0.26
CA VAL A 48 4.90 1.95 0.17
C VAL A 48 3.79 2.13 -0.86
N LEU A 49 4.12 2.21 -2.15
CA LEU A 49 3.13 2.31 -3.23
C LEU A 49 2.24 1.07 -3.32
N LEU A 50 2.81 -0.13 -3.14
CA LEU A 50 2.06 -1.38 -3.10
C LEU A 50 1.05 -1.40 -1.96
N VAL A 51 1.50 -1.06 -0.75
CA VAL A 51 0.64 -0.97 0.45
C VAL A 51 -0.44 0.08 0.26
N ALA A 52 -0.12 1.24 -0.32
CA ALA A 52 -1.09 2.29 -0.61
C ALA A 52 -2.20 1.81 -1.55
N MET A 53 -1.85 1.06 -2.61
CA MET A 53 -2.84 0.48 -3.52
C MET A 53 -3.78 -0.50 -2.81
N ILE A 54 -3.22 -1.42 -2.01
CA ILE A 54 -4.01 -2.37 -1.22
C ILE A 54 -4.92 -1.62 -0.24
N GLY A 55 -4.39 -0.61 0.45
CA GLY A 55 -5.13 0.22 1.39
C GLY A 55 -6.30 0.94 0.73
N ALA A 56 -6.12 1.54 -0.44
CA ALA A 56 -7.18 2.21 -1.18
C ALA A 56 -8.32 1.26 -1.59
N ILE A 57 -7.98 0.05 -2.06
CA ILE A 57 -8.97 -0.98 -2.42
C ILE A 57 -9.76 -1.41 -1.18
N VAL A 58 -9.07 -1.74 -0.08
CA VAL A 58 -9.72 -2.21 1.15
C VAL A 58 -10.60 -1.13 1.77
N LEU A 59 -10.19 0.14 1.73
CA LEU A 59 -10.96 1.25 2.29
C LEU A 59 -12.26 1.51 1.51
N THR A 60 -12.25 1.30 0.20
CA THR A 60 -13.42 1.48 -0.66
C THR A 60 -14.25 0.20 -0.84
N HIS A 61 -13.69 -0.95 -0.47
CA HIS A 61 -14.38 -2.23 -0.56
C HIS A 61 -15.56 -2.31 0.43
N ARG A 62 -16.75 -2.05 -0.08
CA ARG A 62 -18.01 -2.15 0.68
C ARG A 62 -18.64 -3.52 0.50
N ALA A 63 -18.76 -4.27 1.59
CA ALA A 63 -19.63 -5.44 1.64
C ALA A 63 -21.10 -4.99 1.52
N ARG A 64 -21.83 -5.51 0.52
CA ARG A 64 -23.26 -5.24 0.38
C ARG A 64 -24.03 -6.02 1.45
N GLY A 65 -24.83 -5.31 2.25
CA GLY A 65 -25.84 -5.94 3.09
C GLY A 65 -26.89 -6.66 2.23
N GLY A 66 -27.52 -7.70 2.79
CA GLY A 66 -28.54 -8.50 2.11
C GLY A 66 -28.01 -9.75 1.40
N VAL A 67 -26.69 -9.94 1.32
CA VAL A 67 -26.09 -11.17 0.81
C VAL A 67 -25.87 -12.14 1.96
N ARG A 68 -26.52 -13.31 1.93
CA ARG A 68 -26.27 -14.39 2.88
C ARG A 68 -24.99 -15.11 2.50
N GLY A 69 -23.88 -14.75 3.14
CA GLY A 69 -22.62 -15.47 3.02
C GLY A 69 -22.77 -16.93 3.49
N GLN A 70 -22.29 -17.88 2.69
CA GLN A 70 -22.24 -19.28 3.08
C GLN A 70 -20.93 -19.59 3.81
N ASN A 71 -21.01 -20.32 4.91
CA ASN A 71 -19.85 -20.96 5.50
C ASN A 71 -19.90 -22.44 5.12
N VAL A 72 -19.16 -22.81 4.07
CA VAL A 72 -19.13 -24.16 3.51
C VAL A 72 -18.67 -25.19 4.55
N ALA A 73 -17.67 -24.84 5.37
CA ALA A 73 -17.21 -25.70 6.45
C ALA A 73 -18.30 -25.97 7.49
N LYS A 74 -19.10 -24.96 7.84
CA LYS A 74 -20.26 -25.13 8.74
C LYS A 74 -21.37 -25.95 8.08
N GLN A 75 -21.59 -25.77 6.78
CA GLN A 75 -22.62 -26.51 6.04
C GLN A 75 -22.28 -28.00 5.87
N ASN A 76 -21.03 -28.33 5.52
CA ASN A 76 -20.60 -29.71 5.35
C ASN A 76 -20.57 -30.52 6.65
N ARG A 77 -20.32 -29.86 7.79
CA ARG A 77 -20.32 -30.52 9.12
C ARG A 77 -21.73 -30.64 9.73
N ARG A 78 -22.77 -30.13 9.07
CA ARG A 78 -24.15 -30.18 9.57
C ARG A 78 -24.63 -31.64 9.61
N ARG A 79 -25.17 -32.07 10.74
CA ARG A 79 -25.77 -33.41 10.87
C ARG A 79 -27.28 -33.34 10.59
N PRO A 80 -27.91 -34.45 10.17
CA PRO A 80 -29.35 -34.47 9.86
C PRO A 80 -30.24 -34.02 11.03
N GLN A 81 -29.85 -34.38 12.25
CA GLN A 81 -30.49 -33.97 13.51
C GLN A 81 -30.45 -32.45 13.77
N ASP A 82 -29.46 -31.74 13.22
CA ASP A 82 -29.37 -30.28 13.28
C ASP A 82 -30.09 -29.62 12.09
N ALA A 83 -30.68 -30.42 11.19
CA ALA A 83 -31.23 -29.96 9.93
C ALA A 83 -32.75 -29.84 9.90
N VAL A 84 -33.44 -30.80 10.52
CA VAL A 84 -34.89 -30.92 10.47
C VAL A 84 -35.42 -31.23 11.87
N ARG A 85 -36.58 -30.64 12.20
CA ARG A 85 -37.31 -30.95 13.43
C ARG A 85 -38.61 -31.64 13.04
N ASN A 86 -38.78 -32.89 13.44
CA ASN A 86 -40.03 -33.61 13.24
C ASN A 86 -41.02 -33.18 14.33
N ILE A 87 -42.11 -32.54 13.93
CA ILE A 87 -43.20 -32.13 14.80
C ILE A 87 -44.50 -32.70 14.22
N ASN A 88 -45.38 -33.22 15.09
CA ASN A 88 -46.71 -33.67 14.70
C ASN A 88 -47.68 -32.51 14.88
N GLN A 89 -48.06 -31.85 13.78
CA GLN A 89 -48.95 -30.70 13.83
C GLN A 89 -50.43 -31.14 13.77
N PRO A 90 -51.32 -30.51 14.54
CA PRO A 90 -52.76 -30.75 14.45
C PRO A 90 -53.32 -30.28 13.11
N VAL A 91 -54.31 -31.00 12.59
CA VAL A 91 -54.95 -30.70 11.31
C VAL A 91 -55.74 -29.38 11.42
N GLY A 92 -55.46 -28.42 10.54
CA GLY A 92 -56.17 -27.13 10.48
C GLY A 92 -55.53 -25.97 11.26
N GLN A 93 -54.42 -26.19 11.97
CA GLN A 93 -53.61 -25.11 12.54
C GLN A 93 -52.34 -24.95 11.68
N GLY A 94 -52.06 -23.72 11.23
CA GLY A 94 -50.81 -23.42 10.53
C GLY A 94 -49.60 -23.62 11.44
N VAL A 95 -48.45 -23.97 10.86
CA VAL A 95 -47.20 -24.10 11.61
C VAL A 95 -46.72 -22.71 12.00
N GLU A 96 -46.68 -22.39 13.30
CA GLU A 96 -45.99 -21.19 13.80
C GLU A 96 -44.47 -21.39 13.61
N LEU A 97 -43.86 -20.46 12.86
CA LEU A 97 -42.45 -20.49 12.42
C LEU A 97 -41.49 -19.99 13.50
#